data_AF-A0A486NY92-F1
#
_entry.id   AF-A0A486NY92-F1
#
_cell.length_a   1.000
_cell.length_b   1.000
_cell.length_c   1.000
_cell.angle_alpha   90.00
_cell.angle_beta   90.00
_cell.angle_gamma   90.00
#
_symmetry.space_group_name_H-M   'P 1'
#
loop_
_entity.id
_entity.type
_entity.pdbx_description
1 polymer ?
#
loop_
_entity_poly.entity_id
_entity_poly.type
_entity_poly.pdbx_seq_one_letter_code
_entity_poly.pdbx_strand_id
1 'polypeptide(L)' 'MLTVKVMSPGGGEKIHFGLSVGFNPNQQSIALSGMDKNVFLKPGEVAYVMNSNGKTISRYEHRVQQ' A
#
# COMPACT_ATOMS: atom_id res chain seq x y z
N MET A 1 1.13 -6.84 13.52
CA MET A 1 1.95 -6.72 12.31
C MET A 1 1.03 -6.68 11.11
N LEU A 2 1.26 -5.74 10.20
CA LEU A 2 0.56 -5.60 8.94
C LEU A 2 1.56 -5.74 7.79
N THR A 3 1.09 -6.35 6.71
CA THR A 3 1.84 -6.48 5.46
C THR A 3 1.17 -5.63 4.40
N VAL A 4 1.93 -4.77 3.73
CA VAL A 4 1.46 -4.01 2.57
C VAL A 4 2.11 -4.58 1.33
N LYS A 5 1.29 -5.20 0.49
CA LYS A 5 1.68 -5.75 -0.81
C LYS A 5 1.23 -4.80 -1.90
N VAL A 6 2.17 -4.20 -2.61
CA VAL A 6 1.91 -3.36 -3.79
C VAL A 6 2.08 -4.20 -5.05
N MET A 7 1.04 -4.24 -5.86
CA MET A 7 1.02 -4.92 -7.15
C MET A 7 1.04 -3.90 -8.27
N SER A 8 2.00 -4.03 -9.17
CA SER A 8 2.06 -3.26 -10.41
C SER A 8 1.27 -3.97 -11.54
N PRO A 9 0.75 -3.23 -12.54
CA PRO A 9 -0.03 -3.81 -13.64
C PRO A 9 0.70 -4.91 -14.42
N GLY A 10 2.03 -4.84 -14.51
CA GLY A 10 2.88 -5.84 -15.16
C GLY A 10 3.20 -7.08 -14.32
N GLY A 11 2.52 -7.26 -13.18
CA GLY A 11 2.73 -8.40 -12.27
C GLY A 11 3.89 -8.23 -11.27
N GLY A 12 4.56 -7.08 -11.27
CA GLY A 12 5.58 -6.76 -10.27
C GLY A 12 4.98 -6.64 -8.87
N GLU A 13 5.71 -7.12 -7.86
CA GLU A 13 5.30 -7.10 -6.46
C GLU A 13 6.34 -6.38 -5.60
N LYS A 14 5.86 -5.59 -4.63
CA LYS A 14 6.67 -5.07 -3.52
C LYS A 14 5.97 -5.33 -2.20
N ILE A 15 6.71 -5.82 -1.21
CA ILE A 15 6.20 -6.11 0.12
C ILE A 15 6.86 -5.19 1.14
N HIS A 16 6.04 -4.60 1.99
CA HIS A 16 6.45 -3.76 3.11
C HIS A 16 5.76 -4.25 4.39
N PHE A 17 6.36 -3.98 5.55
CA PHE A 17 5.82 -4.38 6.86
C PHE A 17 5.73 -3.18 7.80
N GLY A 18 4.75 -3.18 8.70
CA GLY A 18 4.59 -2.15 9.72
C GLY A 18 3.59 -2.54 10.79
N LEU A 19 3.52 -1.77 11.88
CA LEU A 19 2.54 -2.02 12.95
C LEU A 19 1.17 -1.39 12.64
N SER A 20 1.18 -0.32 11.86
CA SER A 20 0.05 0.50 11.47
C SER A 20 0.26 1.06 10.07
N VAL A 21 -0.84 1.37 9.38
CA VAL A 21 -0.87 1.85 7.99
C VAL A 21 -1.75 3.09 7.93
N GLY A 22 -1.25 4.16 7.30
CA GLY A 22 -2.04 5.34 6.94
C GLY A 22 -2.03 5.54 5.42
N PHE A 23 -3.16 5.94 4.85
CA PHE A 23 -3.27 6.25 3.41
C PHE A 23 -3.65 7.72 3.20
N ASN A 24 -2.91 8.41 2.35
CA ASN A 24 -3.21 9.77 1.91
C ASN A 24 -3.66 9.76 0.43
N PRO A 25 -4.96 9.94 0.14
CA PRO A 25 -5.47 9.92 -1.23
C PRO A 25 -5.03 11.15 -2.05
N ASN A 26 -4.65 12.27 -1.44
CA ASN A 26 -4.20 13.44 -2.19
C ASN A 26 -2.79 13.24 -2.75
N GLN A 27 -1.94 12.50 -2.04
CA GLN A 27 -0.57 12.19 -2.45
C GLN A 27 -0.42 10.78 -3.03
N GLN A 28 -1.50 9.99 -3.05
CA GLN A 28 -1.49 8.56 -3.42
C GLN A 28 -0.41 7.78 -2.66
N SER A 29 -0.22 8.08 -1.37
CA SER A 29 0.90 7.57 -0.57
C SER A 29 0.45 6.79 0.65
N ILE A 30 1.22 5.77 1.01
CA ILE A 30 1.00 4.90 2.17
C ILE A 30 2.14 5.15 3.17
N ALA A 31 1.78 5.54 4.38
CA ALA A 31 2.68 5.65 5.52
C ALA A 31 2.65 4.35 6.34
N LEU A 32 3.81 3.88 6.77
CA LEU A 32 4.00 2.68 7.57
C LEU A 32 4.78 3.02 8.83
N SER A 33 4.33 2.56 10.00
CA SER A 33 5.14 2.69 11.22
C SER A 33 6.43 1.88 11.11
N GLY A 34 7.55 2.51 11.48
CA GLY A 34 8.89 1.94 11.37
C GLY A 34 9.57 2.15 10.01
N MET A 35 8.94 2.89 9.08
CA MET A 35 9.57 3.36 7.85
C MET A 35 9.63 4.89 7.84
N ASP A 36 10.81 5.44 7.55
CA ASP A 36 11.01 6.89 7.42
C ASP A 36 10.39 7.47 6.13
N LYS A 37 10.07 6.59 5.17
CA LYS A 37 9.59 6.99 3.83
C LYS A 37 8.24 6.36 3.53
N ASN A 38 7.37 7.17 2.93
CA ASN A 38 6.09 6.72 2.41
C ASN A 38 6.27 5.91 1.12
N VAL A 39 5.37 4.96 0.91
CA VAL A 39 5.23 4.22 -0.35
C VAL A 39 4.25 4.97 -1.24
N PHE A 40 4.71 5.53 -2.35
CA PHE A 40 3.87 6.22 -3.32
C PHE A 40 3.37 5.22 -4.36
N LEU A 41 2.06 5.15 -4.54
CA LEU A 41 1.44 4.36 -5.59
C LEU A 41 1.65 5.05 -6.93
N LYS A 42 2.09 4.30 -7.92
CA LYS A 42 2.16 4.75 -9.32
C LYS A 42 0.83 4.45 -10.03
N PRO A 43 0.57 5.09 -11.19
CA PRO A 43 -0.61 4.78 -11.99
C PRO A 43 -0.77 3.28 -12.25
N GLY A 44 -1.98 2.78 -11.93
CA GLY A 44 -2.33 1.36 -12.05
C GLY A 44 -1.84 0.46 -10.91
N GLU A 45 -1.03 0.95 -9.99
CA GLU A 45 -0.63 0.16 -8.82
C GLU A 45 -1.77 0.04 -7.80
N VAL A 46 -1.80 -1.12 -7.15
CA VAL A 46 -2.78 -1.44 -6.10
C VAL A 46 -2.03 -1.95 -4.88
N ALA A 47 -2.29 -1.34 -3.72
CA ALA A 47 -1.82 -1.83 -2.44
C ALA A 47 -2.89 -2.63 -1.71
N TYR A 48 -2.49 -3.79 -1.21
CA TYR A 48 -3.28 -4.67 -0.36
C TYR A 48 -2.66 -4.64 1.04
N VAL A 49 -3.45 -4.21 2.03
CA VAL A 49 -3.07 -4.28 3.44
C VAL A 49 -3.61 -5.59 3.99
N MET A 50 -2.72 -6.42 4.50
CA MET A 50 -3.03 -7.74 5.04
C MET A 50 -2.69 -7.81 6.52
N ASN A 51 -3.54 -8.49 7.30
CA ASN A 51 -3.23 -8.82 8.69
C ASN A 51 -2.24 -10.01 8.76
N SER A 52 -1.86 -10.42 9.97
CA SER A 52 -0.92 -11.52 10.21
C SER A 52 -1.36 -12.88 9.64
N ASN A 53 -2.66 -13.06 9.38
CA ASN A 53 -3.20 -14.30 8.83
C ASN A 53 -3.22 -14.29 7.28
N GLY A 54 -2.64 -13.26 6.66
CA GLY A 54 -2.67 -13.07 5.20
C GLY A 54 -4.02 -12.57 4.66
N LYS A 55 -5.00 -12.27 5.52
CA LYS A 55 -6.29 -11.72 5.09
C LYS A 55 -6.13 -10.25 4.72
N THR A 56 -6.52 -9.89 3.51
CA THR A 56 -6.65 -8.48 3.10
C THR A 56 -7.74 -7.80 3.93
N ILE A 57 -7.36 -6.74 4.63
CA ILE A 57 -8.25 -5.91 5.45
C ILE A 57 -8.47 -4.51 4.85
N SER A 58 -7.63 -4.08 3.92
CA SER A 58 -7.81 -2.82 3.19
C SER A 58 -7.17 -2.90 1.80
N ARG A 59 -7.66 -2.07 0.87
CA ARG A 59 -7.19 -2.00 -0.51
C ARG A 59 -7.18 -0.55 -0.97
N TYR A 60 -6.04 -0.10 -1.51
CA TYR A 60 -5.84 1.24 -2.05
C TYR A 60 -5.38 1.14 -3.49
N GLU A 61 -6.03 1.87 -4.38
CA GLU A 61 -5.67 1.96 -5.78
C GLU A 61 -5.17 3.36 -6.10
N HIS A 62 -4.23 3.46 -7.03
CA HIS A 62 -3.91 4.75 -7.61
C HIS A 62 -5.12 5.31 -8.35
N ARG A 63 -5.71 6.39 -7.82
CA ARG A 63 -6.80 7.11 -8.49
C ARG A 63 -6.24 8.32 -9.23
N VAL A 64 -6.60 8.45 -10.50
CA VAL A 64 -6.50 9.73 -11.20
C VAL A 64 -7.65 10.56 -10.65
N GLN A 65 -7.36 11.65 -9.92
CA GLN A 65 -8.39 12.63 -9.62
C GLN A 65 -8.87 13.21 -10.96
N GLN A 66 -10.15 13.01 -11.27
CA GLN A 66 -10.82 13.63 -12.41
C GLN A 66 -11.10 15.09 -12.11
#